data_AF-A0A142VTR2-F1
#
_entry.id   AF-A0A142VTR2-F1
#
_cell.length_a   1.000
_cell.length_b   1.000
_cell.length_c   1.000
_cell.angle_alpha   90.00
_cell.angle_beta   90.00
_cell.angle_gamma   90.00
#
_symmetry.space_group_name_H-M   'P 1'
#
loop_
_entity.id
_entity.type
_entity.pdbx_description
1 polymer ?
#
loop_
_entity_poly.entity_id
_entity_poly.type
_entity_poly.pdbx_seq_one_letter_code
_entity_poly.pdbx_strand_id
1 'polypeptide(L)'
;MKKSAPKAPAERLVKDIRRATRRHFSAEDKIRIVLEGLRGEDSIAELCCKDVIAQSLYYTWSKEFMEAGKRRLAGDTARAATTGEVHDLRREARALKECVANLTLENRLLKKSMIADRADDE
;
A
#
# COMPACT_ATOMS: atom_id res chain seq x y z
N MET A 1 -0.14 -47.80 -27.19
CA MET A 1 0.87 -47.61 -26.12
C MET A 1 0.89 -46.15 -25.70
N LYS A 2 0.43 -45.82 -24.48
CA LYS A 2 0.50 -44.45 -23.96
C LYS A 2 1.93 -44.19 -23.49
N LYS A 3 2.70 -43.39 -24.24
CA LYS A 3 4.04 -42.94 -23.82
C LYS A 3 3.89 -42.04 -22.60
N SER A 4 4.44 -42.46 -21.46
CA SER A 4 4.51 -41.64 -20.25
C SER A 4 5.37 -40.40 -20.50
N ALA A 5 4.87 -39.23 -20.10
CA ALA A 5 5.60 -37.97 -20.19
C ALA A 5 6.97 -38.07 -19.49
N PRO A 6 8.00 -37.37 -19.98
CA PRO A 6 9.32 -37.38 -19.35
C PRO A 6 9.21 -36.82 -17.93
N LYS A 7 9.74 -37.56 -16.94
CA LYS A 7 9.82 -37.10 -15.55
C LYS A 7 10.57 -35.77 -15.52
N ALA A 8 10.06 -34.81 -14.76
CA ALA A 8 10.72 -33.53 -14.56
C ALA A 8 12.17 -33.73 -14.05
N PRO A 9 13.12 -32.86 -14.44
CA PRO A 9 14.51 -32.96 -13.99
C PRO A 9 14.57 -32.91 -12.46
N ALA A 10 15.43 -33.75 -11.86
CA ALA A 10 15.52 -33.93 -10.41
C ALA A 10 15.70 -32.62 -9.64
N GLU A 11 16.44 -31.67 -10.20
CA GLU A 11 16.62 -30.32 -9.63
C GLU A 11 15.31 -29.56 -9.43
N ARG A 12 14.37 -29.69 -10.38
CA ARG A 12 13.06 -29.04 -10.31
C ARG A 12 12.23 -29.65 -9.18
N LEU A 13 12.23 -30.98 -9.08
CA LEU A 13 11.54 -31.69 -8.01
C LEU A 13 12.09 -31.32 -6.62
N VAL A 14 13.42 -31.22 -6.47
CA VAL A 14 14.05 -30.80 -5.21
C VAL A 14 13.68 -29.36 -4.84
N LYS A 15 13.63 -28.45 -5.82
CA LYS A 15 13.18 -27.06 -5.60
C LYS A 15 11.71 -27.01 -5.17
N ASP A 16 10.86 -27.80 -5.82
CA ASP A 16 9.43 -27.85 -5.50
C ASP A 16 9.19 -28.43 -4.10
N ILE A 17 9.89 -29.50 -3.73
CA ILE A 17 9.84 -30.07 -2.37
C ILE A 17 10.27 -29.02 -1.34
N ARG A 18 11.43 -28.36 -1.54
CA ARG A 18 11.92 -27.32 -0.62
C ARG A 18 10.98 -26.13 -0.50
N ARG A 19 10.23 -25.81 -1.55
CA ARG A 19 9.22 -24.74 -1.53
C ARG A 19 7.96 -25.18 -0.78
N ALA A 20 7.50 -26.40 -1.01
CA ALA A 20 6.31 -26.97 -0.38
C ALA A 20 6.51 -27.27 1.11
N THR A 21 7.71 -27.68 1.53
CA THR A 21 8.04 -27.97 2.93
C THR A 21 8.60 -26.75 3.69
N ARG A 22 8.66 -25.58 3.04
CA ARG A 22 9.13 -24.35 3.68
C ARG A 22 8.19 -23.98 4.83
N ARG A 23 8.73 -23.83 6.04
CA ARG A 23 7.96 -23.34 7.18
C ARG A 23 7.48 -21.91 6.91
N HIS A 24 6.19 -21.68 7.14
CA HIS A 24 5.58 -20.37 7.07
C HIS A 24 5.46 -19.80 8.49
N PHE A 25 5.91 -18.56 8.68
CA PHE A 25 5.77 -17.83 9.94
C PHE A 25 4.65 -16.82 9.78
N SER A 26 3.70 -16.83 10.71
CA SER A 26 2.64 -15.81 10.76
C SER A 26 3.23 -14.43 11.07
N ALA A 27 2.46 -13.37 10.85
CA ALA A 27 2.88 -12.04 11.26
C ALA A 27 3.08 -11.96 12.79
N GLU A 28 2.22 -12.61 13.56
CA GLU A 28 2.28 -12.68 15.02
C GLU A 28 3.54 -13.38 15.51
N ASP A 29 3.93 -14.51 14.89
CA ASP A 29 5.17 -15.22 15.24
C ASP A 29 6.40 -14.34 15.01
N LYS A 30 6.45 -13.67 13.86
CA LYS A 30 7.57 -12.76 13.53
C LYS A 30 7.66 -11.63 14.54
N ILE A 31 6.53 -11.03 14.92
CA ILE A 31 6.48 -9.94 15.90
C ILE A 31 6.94 -10.44 17.26
N ARG A 32 6.45 -11.60 17.74
CA ARG A 32 6.88 -12.19 19.02
C ARG A 32 8.40 -12.38 19.06
N ILE A 33 8.96 -13.02 18.04
CA ILE A 33 10.41 -13.31 17.97
C ILE A 33 11.22 -12.01 17.94
N VAL A 34 10.79 -11.01 17.16
CA VAL A 34 11.48 -9.71 17.12
C VAL A 34 11.45 -9.03 18.48
N LEU A 35 10.30 -9.00 19.17
CA LEU A 35 10.17 -8.37 20.48
C LEU A 35 11.02 -9.08 21.56
N GLU A 36 11.09 -10.40 21.52
CA GLU A 36 11.91 -11.21 22.44
C GLU A 36 13.40 -10.92 22.23
N GLY A 37 13.86 -10.87 20.97
CA GLY A 37 15.24 -10.50 20.65
C GLY A 37 15.59 -9.05 21.00
N LEU A 38 14.63 -8.13 20.91
CA LEU A 38 14.82 -6.74 21.36
C LEU A 38 14.85 -6.61 22.89
N ARG A 39 14.19 -7.51 23.62
CA ARG A 39 14.22 -7.55 25.08
C ARG A 39 15.59 -7.98 25.61
N GLY A 40 16.30 -8.83 24.86
CA GLY A 40 17.69 -9.20 25.16
C GLY A 40 17.85 -10.15 26.35
N GLU A 41 16.81 -10.93 26.67
CA GLU A 41 16.86 -11.94 27.74
C GLU A 41 17.74 -13.15 27.35
N ASP A 42 17.64 -13.60 26.10
CA ASP A 42 18.51 -14.61 25.50
C ASP A 42 19.44 -13.97 24.45
N SER A 43 20.54 -14.65 24.13
CA SER A 43 21.29 -14.28 22.94
C SER A 43 20.47 -14.53 21.67
N ILE A 44 20.70 -13.74 20.62
CA ILE A 44 20.02 -13.92 19.32
C ILE A 44 20.23 -15.34 18.76
N ALA A 45 21.37 -15.96 19.05
CA ALA A 45 21.66 -17.33 18.64
C ALA A 45 20.75 -18.35 19.33
N GLU A 46 20.54 -18.23 20.64
CA GLU A 46 19.66 -19.10 21.41
C GLU A 46 18.20 -18.92 21.02
N LEU A 47 17.74 -17.68 20.87
CA LEU A 47 16.39 -17.36 20.40
C LEU A 47 16.12 -17.98 19.02
N CYS A 48 17.04 -17.79 18.07
CA CYS A 48 16.89 -18.36 16.73
C CYS A 48 16.90 -19.90 16.72
N CYS A 49 17.63 -20.53 17.65
CA CYS A 49 17.62 -21.98 17.83
C CYS A 49 16.27 -22.47 18.36
N LYS A 50 15.72 -21.82 19.39
CA LYS A 50 14.40 -22.13 19.97
C LYS A 50 13.28 -22.03 18.93
N ASP A 51 13.29 -20.97 18.13
CA ASP A 51 12.27 -20.72 17.11
C ASP A 51 12.53 -21.43 15.77
N VAL A 52 13.67 -22.13 15.63
CA VAL A 52 14.11 -22.81 14.39
C VAL A 52 14.10 -21.86 13.19
N ILE A 53 14.83 -20.75 13.34
CA ILE A 53 15.07 -19.76 12.28
C ILE A 53 16.55 -19.52 12.08
N ALA A 54 16.92 -19.08 10.88
CA ALA A 54 18.26 -18.54 10.66
C ALA A 54 18.39 -17.15 11.31
N GLN A 55 19.55 -16.85 11.91
CA GLN A 55 19.82 -15.53 12.49
C GLN A 55 19.67 -14.39 11.47
N SER A 56 20.00 -14.64 10.20
CA SER A 56 19.79 -13.66 9.12
C SER A 56 18.31 -13.26 8.99
N LEU A 57 17.38 -14.20 9.19
CA LEU A 57 15.95 -13.97 9.14
C LEU A 57 15.49 -13.06 10.28
N TYR A 58 16.01 -13.28 11.49
CA TYR A 58 15.77 -12.40 12.64
C TYR A 58 16.18 -10.97 12.33
N TYR A 59 17.41 -10.76 11.83
CA TYR A 59 17.89 -9.41 11.54
C TYR A 59 17.09 -8.73 10.42
N THR A 60 16.66 -9.48 9.40
CA THR A 60 15.74 -8.96 8.37
C THR A 60 14.43 -8.49 9.00
N TRP A 61 13.76 -9.33 9.80
CA TRP A 61 12.48 -8.97 10.41
C TRP A 61 12.62 -7.84 11.43
N SER A 62 13.67 -7.85 12.25
CA SER A 62 13.94 -6.79 13.24
C SER A 62 14.15 -5.44 12.55
N LYS A 63 14.92 -5.41 11.46
CA LYS A 63 15.09 -4.21 10.64
C LYS A 63 13.77 -3.73 10.05
N GLU A 64 13.01 -4.62 9.39
CA GLU A 64 11.72 -4.27 8.78
C GLU A 64 10.71 -3.74 9.80
N PHE A 65 10.63 -4.40 10.96
CA PHE A 65 9.76 -4.01 12.07
C PHE A 65 10.11 -2.62 12.62
N MET A 66 11.39 -2.36 12.88
CA MET A 66 11.84 -1.06 13.38
C MET A 66 11.69 0.05 12.34
N GLU A 67 11.96 -0.22 11.07
CA GLU A 67 11.75 0.76 9.99
C GLU A 67 10.26 1.09 9.82
N ALA A 68 9.37 0.10 9.92
CA ALA A 68 7.93 0.34 9.92
C ALA A 68 7.49 1.21 11.11
N GLY A 69 7.99 0.91 12.31
CA GLY A 69 7.74 1.71 13.51
C GLY A 69 8.25 3.15 13.38
N LYS A 70 9.48 3.34 12.88
CA LYS A 70 10.07 4.66 12.63
C LYS A 70 9.26 5.46 11.62
N ARG A 71 8.89 4.88 10.47
CA ARG A 71 8.05 5.56 9.46
C ARG A 71 6.72 6.02 10.06
N ARG A 72 6.09 5.15 10.86
CA ARG A 72 4.84 5.46 11.54
C ARG A 72 4.97 6.62 12.53
N LEU A 73 6.07 6.65 13.29
CA LEU A 73 6.34 7.70 14.28
C LEU A 73 6.83 9.02 13.64
N ALA A 74 7.58 8.92 12.54
CA ALA A 74 8.06 10.06 11.75
C ALA A 74 6.95 10.77 10.97
N GLY A 75 5.71 10.29 11.08
CA GLY A 75 4.57 10.97 10.50
C GLY A 75 4.37 10.70 9.02
N ASP A 76 4.68 9.50 8.51
CA ASP A 76 4.08 8.99 7.27
C ASP A 76 2.56 8.89 7.46
N THR A 77 1.94 10.04 7.27
CA THR A 77 0.57 10.42 7.57
C THR A 77 -0.28 10.30 6.33
N ALA A 78 -0.08 9.22 5.55
CA ALA A 78 -1.09 8.81 4.57
C ALA A 78 -2.47 8.54 5.21
N ARG A 79 -2.56 8.49 6.55
CA ARG A 79 -3.83 8.43 7.30
C ARG A 79 -4.23 9.68 8.08
N ALA A 80 -3.37 10.69 8.27
CA ALA A 80 -3.72 11.88 9.06
C ALA A 80 -4.05 13.13 8.24
N ALA A 81 -3.96 13.06 6.91
CA ALA A 81 -4.41 14.11 5.99
C ALA A 81 -5.96 14.34 5.97
N THR A 82 -6.76 13.55 6.67
CA THR A 82 -8.18 13.35 6.26
C THR A 82 -9.24 13.97 7.17
N THR A 83 -9.06 15.21 7.61
CA THR A 83 -10.25 16.03 7.96
C THR A 83 -10.10 17.47 7.52
N GLY A 84 -9.00 18.15 7.90
CA GLY A 84 -8.78 19.55 7.51
C GLY A 84 -8.60 19.72 6.01
N GLU A 85 -7.59 19.04 5.44
CA GLU A 85 -7.31 19.15 3.99
C GLU A 85 -8.46 18.60 3.14
N VAL A 86 -9.13 17.53 3.58
CA VAL A 86 -10.34 17.03 2.91
C VAL A 86 -11.50 18.03 3.01
N HIS A 87 -11.64 18.73 4.12
CA HIS A 87 -12.66 19.76 4.30
C HIS A 87 -12.37 20.98 3.40
N ASP A 88 -11.12 21.41 3.35
CA ASP A 88 -10.69 22.55 2.53
C ASP A 88 -10.79 22.23 1.04
N LEU A 89 -10.31 21.07 0.60
CA LEU A 89 -10.50 20.59 -0.77
C LEU A 89 -11.99 20.46 -1.14
N ARG A 90 -12.85 20.00 -0.22
CA ARG A 90 -14.30 19.96 -0.46
C ARG A 90 -14.91 21.36 -0.55
N ARG A 91 -14.42 22.32 0.23
CA ARG A 91 -14.87 23.72 0.18
C ARG A 91 -14.44 24.37 -1.14
N GLU A 92 -13.20 24.20 -1.54
CA GLU A 92 -12.68 24.68 -2.82
C GLU A 92 -13.42 24.05 -4.00
N ALA A 93 -13.66 22.74 -3.96
CA ALA A 93 -14.43 22.05 -4.99
C ALA A 93 -15.87 22.56 -5.10
N ARG A 94 -16.50 23.01 -4.01
CA ARG A 94 -17.82 23.66 -4.06
C ARG A 94 -17.74 25.04 -4.70
N ALA A 95 -16.80 25.87 -4.27
CA ALA A 95 -16.60 27.22 -4.83
C ALA A 95 -16.31 27.17 -6.34
N LEU A 96 -15.46 26.25 -6.78
CA LEU A 96 -15.17 26.05 -8.21
C LEU A 96 -16.41 25.61 -9.00
N LYS A 97 -17.25 24.73 -8.44
CA LYS A 97 -18.51 24.31 -9.09
C LYS A 97 -19.48 25.47 -9.24
N GLU A 98 -19.61 26.33 -8.23
CA GLU A 98 -20.45 27.54 -8.29
C GLU A 98 -19.95 28.52 -9.36
N CYS A 99 -18.64 28.79 -9.41
CA CYS A 99 -18.05 29.62 -10.45
C CYS A 99 -18.32 29.06 -11.86
N VAL A 100 -18.12 27.76 -12.06
CA VAL A 100 -18.39 27.10 -13.35
C VAL A 100 -19.87 27.20 -13.72
N ALA A 101 -20.79 27.02 -12.77
CA ALA A 101 -22.22 27.14 -13.01
C ALA A 101 -22.61 28.57 -13.43
N ASN A 102 -22.10 29.59 -12.72
CA ASN A 102 -22.34 30.99 -13.04
C ASN A 102 -21.82 31.35 -14.45
N LEU A 103 -20.57 30.98 -14.74
CA LEU A 103 -19.97 31.21 -16.06
C LEU A 103 -20.73 30.48 -17.18
N THR A 104 -21.28 29.29 -16.90
CA THR A 104 -22.08 28.53 -17.88
C THR A 104 -23.41 29.22 -18.18
N LEU A 105 -24.08 29.77 -17.16
CA LEU A 105 -25.33 30.52 -17.35
C LEU A 105 -25.08 31.82 -18.10
N GLU A 106 -24.05 32.57 -17.74
CA GLU A 106 -23.67 33.82 -18.42
C GLU A 106 -23.34 33.56 -19.90
N ASN A 107 -22.53 32.53 -20.19
CA ASN A 107 -22.25 32.13 -21.57
C ASN A 107 -23.52 31.79 -22.36
N ARG A 108 -24.51 31.15 -21.72
CA ARG A 108 -25.78 30.83 -22.39
C ARG A 108 -26.61 32.08 -22.66
N LEU A 109 -26.64 33.02 -21.72
CA LEU A 109 -27.37 34.29 -21.90
C LEU A 109 -26.74 35.14 -23.00
N LEU A 110 -25.42 35.30 -22.97
CA LEU A 110 -24.68 36.03 -24.01
C LEU A 110 -24.90 35.42 -25.39
N LYS A 111 -24.85 34.08 -25.51
CA LYS A 111 -25.15 33.41 -26.77
C LYS A 111 -26.58 33.67 -27.24
N LYS A 112 -27.56 33.74 -26.34
CA LYS A 112 -28.95 34.07 -26.70
C LYS A 112 -29.12 35.52 -27.13
N SER A 113 -28.52 36.47 -26.40
CA SER A 113 -28.62 37.90 -26.75
C SER A 113 -27.93 38.19 -28.08
N MET A 114 -26.74 37.62 -28.32
CA MET A 114 -26.04 37.77 -29.61
C MET A 114 -26.83 37.20 -30.80
N ILE A 115 -27.66 36.17 -30.58
CA ILE A 115 -28.52 35.62 -31.63
C ILE A 115 -29.76 36.49 -31.83
N ALA A 116 -30.33 37.04 -30.76
CA ALA A 116 -31.48 37.94 -30.83
C ALA A 116 -31.12 39.27 -31.53
N ASP A 117 -30.02 39.92 -31.12
CA ASP A 117 -29.55 41.17 -31.74
C ASP A 117 -29.27 41.01 -33.24
N ARG A 118 -28.80 39.82 -33.67
CA ARG A 118 -28.54 39.52 -35.09
C ARG A 118 -29.83 39.28 -35.90
N ALA A 119 -30.93 38.91 -35.26
CA ALA A 119 -32.23 38.72 -35.91
C ALA A 119 -33.01 40.03 -36.06
N ASP A 120 -32.68 41.05 -35.26
CA ASP A 120 -33.24 42.40 -35.37
C ASP A 120 -32.52 43.25 -36.44
N ASP A 121 -31.33 42.82 -36.89
CA ASP A 121 -30.50 43.45 -37.94
C ASP A 121 -30.74 42.88 -39.37
N GLU A 122 -31.64 41.89 -39.55
CA GLU A 122 -32.11 41.36 -40.85
C GLU A 122 -33.55 41.82 -41.18
#